data_AF-A0A9E2H893-F1
#
_entry.id   AF-A0A9E2H893-F1
#
_cell.length_a   1.000
_cell.length_b   1.000
_cell.length_c   1.000
_cell.angle_alpha   90.00
_cell.angle_beta   90.00
_cell.angle_gamma   90.00
#
_symmetry.space_group_name_H-M   'P 1'
#
loop_
_entity.id
_entity.type
_entity.pdbx_description
1 polymer ?
#
loop_
_entity_poly.entity_id
_entity_poly.type
_entity_poly.pdbx_seq_one_letter_code
_entity_poly.pdbx_strand_id
1 'polypeptide(L)'
;MPHSPIQIISIAVSILIILFVISLIRKRKLREEYSILWIVGSLVLILFSVWRGLVDIIADLVGVAYAPAILLLTGILFGVLMFLHFTVVISKQADENKILAQEIALLKNRIDELEKKAG
;
A
#
# COMPACT_ATOMS: atom_id res chain seq x y z
N MET A 1 -13.52 -23.56 -31.12
CA MET A 1 -12.83 -23.34 -29.84
C MET A 1 -13.49 -22.17 -29.15
N PRO A 2 -14.37 -22.38 -28.16
CA PRO A 2 -15.05 -21.26 -27.52
C PRO A 2 -14.09 -20.64 -26.51
N HIS A 3 -13.57 -19.46 -26.80
CA HIS A 3 -12.97 -18.62 -25.77
C HIS A 3 -14.07 -18.33 -24.75
N SER A 4 -13.97 -18.92 -23.56
CA SER A 4 -14.99 -18.80 -22.53
C SER A 4 -15.12 -17.30 -22.17
N PRO A 5 -16.34 -16.73 -22.10
CA PRO A 5 -16.55 -15.31 -21.79
C PRO A 5 -15.81 -14.85 -20.54
N ILE A 6 -15.61 -15.79 -19.61
CA ILE A 6 -14.87 -15.62 -18.35
C ILE A 6 -13.40 -15.25 -18.59
N GLN A 7 -12.72 -15.80 -19.60
CA GLN A 7 -11.33 -15.43 -19.92
C GLN A 7 -11.22 -13.99 -20.43
N ILE A 8 -12.13 -13.58 -21.31
CA ILE A 8 -12.16 -12.22 -21.88
C ILE A 8 -12.43 -11.20 -20.78
N ILE A 9 -13.42 -11.48 -19.91
CA ILE A 9 -13.73 -10.64 -18.75
C ILE A 9 -12.54 -10.58 -17.78
N SER A 10 -11.86 -11.71 -17.52
CA SER A 10 -10.69 -11.74 -16.64
C SER A 10 -9.56 -10.86 -17.20
N ILE A 11 -9.25 -10.97 -18.50
CA ILE A 11 -8.22 -10.15 -19.15
C ILE A 11 -8.59 -8.66 -19.11
N ALA A 12 -9.86 -8.33 -19.39
CA ALA A 12 -10.35 -6.95 -19.35
C ALA A 12 -10.25 -6.34 -17.93
N VAL A 13 -10.63 -7.10 -16.90
CA VAL A 13 -10.53 -6.67 -15.50
C VAL A 13 -9.07 -6.52 -15.07
N SER A 14 -8.17 -7.44 -15.45
CA SER A 14 -6.74 -7.31 -15.18
C SER A 14 -6.14 -6.05 -15.81
N ILE A 15 -6.49 -5.75 -17.07
CA ILE A 15 -6.05 -4.53 -17.75
C ILE A 15 -6.59 -3.28 -17.05
N LEU A 16 -7.87 -3.28 -16.65
CA LEU A 16 -8.49 -2.17 -15.94
C LEU A 16 -7.80 -1.89 -14.60
N ILE A 17 -7.49 -2.94 -13.84
CA ILE A 17 -6.76 -2.85 -12.57
C ILE A 17 -5.36 -2.29 -12.79
N ILE A 18 -4.63 -2.78 -13.81
CA ILE A 18 -3.29 -2.28 -14.15
C ILE A 18 -3.36 -0.78 -14.48
N LEU A 19 -4.31 -0.35 -15.31
CA LEU A 19 -4.49 1.07 -15.65
C LEU A 19 -4.87 1.91 -14.42
N PHE A 20 -5.71 1.39 -13.53
CA PHE A 20 -6.10 2.06 -12.29
C PHE A 20 -4.90 2.24 -11.36
N VAL A 21 -4.10 1.19 -11.15
CA VAL A 21 -2.85 1.23 -10.36
C VAL A 21 -1.85 2.21 -10.95
N ILE A 22 -1.62 2.18 -12.27
CA ILE A 22 -0.76 3.14 -12.97
C ILE A 22 -1.28 4.58 -12.79
N SER A 23 -2.59 4.79 -12.84
CA SER A 23 -3.19 6.12 -12.65
C SER A 23 -3.01 6.65 -11.22
N LEU A 24 -3.04 5.77 -10.22
CA LEU A 24 -2.80 6.10 -8.80
C LEU A 24 -1.35 6.48 -8.56
N ILE A 25 -0.40 5.74 -9.14
CA ILE A 25 1.04 6.02 -9.08
C ILE A 25 1.35 7.35 -9.77
N ARG A 26 0.78 7.58 -10.96
CA ARG A 26 1.04 8.78 -11.77
C ARG A 26 0.49 10.06 -11.12
N LYS A 27 -0.50 9.95 -10.23
CA LYS A 27 -1.09 11.09 -9.49
C LYS A 27 -0.25 11.61 -8.31
N ARG A 28 0.97 11.08 -8.06
CA ARG A 28 2.00 11.64 -7.13
C ARG A 28 1.45 12.17 -5.78
N LYS A 29 0.44 11.52 -5.19
CA LYS A 29 -0.11 11.90 -3.88
C LYS A 29 0.58 11.22 -2.68
N LEU A 30 1.56 10.35 -2.92
CA LEU A 30 2.29 9.61 -1.91
C LEU A 30 3.81 9.80 -2.12
N ARG A 31 4.57 10.02 -1.04
CA ARG A 31 6.04 10.12 -1.08
C ARG A 31 6.63 8.87 -1.77
N GLU A 32 7.68 9.06 -2.57
CA GLU A 32 8.28 8.04 -3.46
C GLU A 32 8.58 6.70 -2.78
N GLU A 33 8.85 6.70 -1.47
CA GLU A 33 9.16 5.51 -0.67
C GLU A 33 7.95 4.57 -0.41
N TYR A 34 6.73 5.13 -0.25
CA TYR A 34 5.53 4.34 0.07
C TYR A 34 4.83 3.75 -1.16
N SER A 35 5.11 4.32 -2.34
CA SER A 35 4.53 3.87 -3.60
C SER A 35 5.11 2.53 -4.05
N ILE A 36 6.36 2.23 -3.66
CA ILE A 36 7.05 0.98 -4.04
C ILE A 36 6.40 -0.24 -3.38
N LEU A 37 6.07 -0.16 -2.09
CA LEU A 37 5.39 -1.27 -1.38
C LEU A 37 4.01 -1.57 -1.96
N TRP A 38 3.26 -0.53 -2.34
CA TRP A 38 1.96 -0.67 -3.00
C TRP A 38 2.08 -1.27 -4.41
N ILE A 39 3.10 -0.86 -5.17
CA ILE A 39 3.40 -1.41 -6.50
C ILE A 39 3.76 -2.90 -6.39
N VAL A 40 4.65 -3.25 -5.48
CA VAL A 40 5.08 -4.65 -5.29
C VAL A 40 3.91 -5.50 -4.81
N GLY A 41 3.11 -5.04 -3.84
CA GLY A 41 1.94 -5.77 -3.35
C GLY A 41 0.85 -5.96 -4.42
N SER A 42 0.56 -4.92 -5.20
CA SER A 42 -0.40 -5.04 -6.31
C SER A 42 0.10 -5.95 -7.43
N LEU A 43 1.40 -5.93 -7.74
CA LEU A 43 2.02 -6.82 -8.71
C LEU A 43 1.93 -8.28 -8.26
N VAL A 44 2.20 -8.56 -6.98
CA VAL A 44 2.07 -9.91 -6.40
C VAL A 44 0.61 -10.39 -6.46
N LEU A 45 -0.35 -9.55 -6.09
CA LEU A 45 -1.79 -9.90 -6.17
C LEU A 45 -2.24 -10.15 -7.62
N ILE A 46 -1.78 -9.35 -8.58
CA ILE A 46 -2.06 -9.59 -10.01
C ILE A 46 -1.44 -10.92 -10.47
N LEU A 47 -0.22 -11.23 -10.04
CA LEU A 47 0.47 -12.46 -10.39
C LEU A 47 -0.28 -13.69 -9.87
N PHE A 48 -0.77 -13.63 -8.63
CA PHE A 48 -1.64 -14.67 -8.05
C PHE A 48 -3.01 -14.75 -8.73
N SER A 49 -3.59 -13.61 -9.14
CA SER A 49 -4.90 -13.57 -9.79
C SER A 49 -4.89 -14.14 -11.21
N VAL A 50 -3.81 -13.88 -11.97
CA VAL A 50 -3.66 -14.37 -13.35
C VAL A 50 -3.26 -15.85 -13.36
N TRP A 51 -2.49 -16.31 -12.37
CA TRP A 51 -1.95 -17.66 -12.32
C TRP A 51 -2.77 -18.59 -11.41
N ARG A 52 -4.00 -18.94 -11.83
CA ARG A 52 -4.86 -19.89 -11.08
C ARG A 52 -4.14 -21.20 -10.72
N GLY A 53 -3.26 -21.69 -11.60
CA GLY A 53 -2.46 -22.90 -11.36
C GLY A 53 -1.44 -22.80 -10.21
N LEU A 54 -0.95 -21.62 -9.82
CA LEU A 54 -0.07 -21.49 -8.64
C LEU A 54 -0.84 -21.65 -7.33
N VAL A 55 -2.09 -21.17 -7.30
CA VAL A 55 -2.97 -21.31 -6.13
C VAL A 55 -3.31 -22.78 -5.91
N ASP A 56 -3.59 -23.53 -6.98
CA ASP A 56 -3.87 -24.97 -6.90
C ASP A 56 -2.62 -25.76 -6.44
N ILE A 57 -1.42 -25.43 -6.93
CA ILE A 57 -0.16 -26.05 -6.46
C ILE A 57 0.10 -25.78 -4.97
N ILE A 58 -0.14 -24.56 -4.50
CA ILE A 58 0.01 -24.21 -3.08
C ILE A 58 -1.10 -24.86 -2.24
N ALA A 59 -2.31 -24.98 -2.77
CA ALA A 59 -3.42 -25.68 -2.12
C ALA A 59 -3.12 -27.16 -1.89
N ASP A 60 -2.56 -27.83 -2.90
CA ASP A 60 -2.12 -29.22 -2.80
C ASP A 60 -0.92 -29.38 -1.85
N LEU A 61 0.01 -28.42 -1.82
CA LEU A 61 1.18 -28.45 -0.94
C LEU A 61 0.84 -28.20 0.54
N VAL A 62 -0.13 -27.31 0.80
CA VAL A 62 -0.59 -26.96 2.16
C VAL A 62 -1.73 -27.90 2.63
N GLY A 63 -2.32 -28.69 1.73
CA GLY A 63 -3.37 -29.66 2.02
C GLY A 63 -4.78 -29.06 2.16
N VAL A 64 -5.04 -27.91 1.53
CA VAL A 64 -6.31 -27.18 1.64
C VAL A 64 -7.18 -27.47 0.44
N ALA A 65 -8.30 -28.17 0.63
CA ALA A 65 -9.21 -28.60 -0.44
C ALA A 65 -9.92 -27.45 -1.20
N TYR A 66 -9.87 -26.21 -0.69
CA TYR A 66 -10.57 -25.07 -1.27
C TYR A 66 -9.60 -23.93 -1.64
N ALA A 67 -9.14 -23.93 -2.90
CA ALA A 67 -8.22 -22.94 -3.45
C ALA A 67 -8.58 -21.46 -3.16
N PRO A 68 -9.86 -21.03 -3.16
CA PRO A 68 -10.21 -19.65 -2.80
C PRO A 68 -9.87 -19.25 -1.34
N ALA A 69 -9.80 -20.21 -0.41
CA ALA A 69 -9.47 -19.92 0.99
C ALA A 69 -8.02 -19.43 1.17
N ILE A 70 -7.10 -19.89 0.33
CA ILE A 70 -5.69 -19.48 0.36
C ILE A 70 -5.53 -18.04 -0.14
N LEU A 71 -6.30 -17.66 -1.17
CA LEU A 71 -6.34 -16.27 -1.65
C LEU A 71 -6.89 -15.34 -0.57
N LEU A 72 -7.95 -15.76 0.13
CA LEU A 72 -8.50 -14.99 1.25
C LEU A 72 -7.50 -14.85 2.39
N LEU A 73 -6.86 -15.95 2.81
CA LEU A 73 -5.84 -15.94 3.87
C LEU A 73 -4.67 -15.02 3.51
N THR A 74 -4.18 -15.12 2.28
CA THR A 74 -3.06 -14.28 1.78
C THR A 74 -3.46 -12.81 1.73
N GLY A 75 -4.68 -12.50 1.27
CA GLY A 75 -5.22 -11.14 1.25
C GLY A 75 -5.36 -10.55 2.64
N ILE A 76 -5.86 -11.32 3.62
CA ILE A 76 -5.96 -10.90 5.02
C ILE A 76 -4.56 -10.66 5.60
N LEU A 77 -3.62 -11.58 5.41
CA LEU A 77 -2.26 -11.43 5.92
C LEU A 77 -1.56 -10.21 5.32
N PHE A 78 -1.71 -10.00 4.01
CA PHE A 78 -1.21 -8.81 3.33
C PHE A 78 -1.86 -7.53 3.89
N GLY A 79 -3.17 -7.53 4.13
CA GLY A 79 -3.90 -6.42 4.74
C GLY A 79 -3.39 -6.08 6.14
N VAL A 80 -3.12 -7.09 6.97
CA VAL A 80 -2.55 -6.90 8.32
C VAL A 80 -1.16 -6.28 8.24
N LEU A 81 -0.29 -6.77 7.34
CA LEU A 81 1.04 -6.20 7.13
C LEU A 81 0.97 -4.74 6.66
N MET A 82 0.00 -4.42 5.79
CA MET A 82 -0.28 -3.04 5.38
C MET A 82 -0.69 -2.15 6.54
N PHE A 83 -1.59 -2.62 7.42
CA PHE A 83 -1.99 -1.84 8.59
C PHE A 83 -0.83 -1.60 9.56
N LEU A 84 0.04 -2.59 9.77
CA LEU A 84 1.25 -2.41 10.58
C LEU A 84 2.19 -1.38 9.95
N HIS A 85 2.41 -1.47 8.64
CA HIS A 85 3.22 -0.49 7.92
C HIS A 85 2.65 0.93 8.08
N PHE A 86 1.36 1.12 7.86
CA PHE A 86 0.72 2.42 8.04
C PHE A 86 0.80 2.94 9.46
N THR A 87 0.66 2.07 10.46
CA THR A 87 0.86 2.45 11.87
C THR A 87 2.26 3.04 12.07
N VAL A 88 3.31 2.36 11.59
CA VAL A 88 4.70 2.84 11.71
C VAL A 88 4.89 4.19 11.03
N VAL A 89 4.34 4.36 9.83
CA VAL A 89 4.44 5.62 9.07
C VAL A 89 3.75 6.77 9.80
N ILE A 90 2.53 6.54 10.28
CA ILE A 90 1.76 7.53 11.03
C ILE A 90 2.50 7.89 12.32
N SER A 91 3.05 6.92 13.04
CA SER A 91 3.85 7.16 14.25
C SER A 91 5.07 8.04 13.96
N LYS A 92 5.86 7.73 12.94
CA LYS A 92 7.01 8.55 12.55
C LYS A 92 6.59 9.98 12.21
N GLN A 93 5.49 10.13 11.47
CA GLN A 93 5.01 11.45 11.08
C GLN A 93 4.45 12.26 12.26
N ALA A 94 3.88 11.58 13.27
CA ALA A 94 3.47 12.22 14.51
C ALA A 94 4.69 12.75 15.30
N ASP A 95 5.79 11.98 15.33
CA ASP A 95 7.04 12.41 15.96
C ASP A 95 7.67 13.62 15.24
N GLU A 96 7.74 13.59 13.91
CA GLU A 96 8.21 14.73 13.10
C GLU A 96 7.38 15.99 13.36
N ASN A 97 6.04 15.86 13.39
CA ASN A 97 5.15 16.98 13.69
C ASN A 97 5.40 17.55 15.10
N LYS A 98 5.67 16.68 16.09
CA LYS A 98 6.00 17.11 17.45
C LYS A 98 7.30 17.91 17.49
N ILE A 99 8.33 17.46 16.77
CA ILE A 99 9.62 18.18 16.66
C ILE A 99 9.40 19.55 16.02
N LEU A 100 8.69 19.61 14.89
CA LEU A 100 8.40 20.88 14.21
C LEU A 100 7.60 21.85 15.10
N ALA A 101 6.62 21.35 15.86
CA ALA A 101 5.88 22.17 16.81
C ALA A 101 6.79 22.75 17.91
N GLN A 102 7.77 21.96 18.39
CA GLN A 102 8.76 22.41 19.36
C GLN A 102 9.71 23.46 18.76
N GLU A 103 10.20 23.25 17.54
CA GLU A 103 11.04 24.24 16.84
C GLU A 103 10.31 25.57 16.63
N ILE A 104 9.04 25.53 16.22
CA ILE A 104 8.19 26.73 16.08
C ILE A 104 8.05 27.44 17.43
N ALA A 105 7.83 26.71 18.53
CA ALA A 105 7.71 27.30 19.86
C ALA A 105 9.01 28.00 20.31
N LEU A 106 10.17 27.37 20.08
CA LEU A 106 11.48 27.95 20.39
C LEU A 106 11.77 29.19 19.53
N LEU A 107 11.44 29.15 18.24
CA LEU A 107 11.59 30.28 17.32
C LEU A 107 10.73 31.47 17.74
N LYS A 108 9.46 31.23 18.12
CA LYS A 108 8.58 32.29 18.65
C LYS A 108 9.15 32.94 19.90
N ASN A 109 9.62 32.14 20.86
CA ASN A 109 10.22 32.68 22.08
C ASN A 109 11.48 33.52 21.77
N ARG A 110 12.32 33.09 20.83
CA ARG A 110 13.50 33.85 20.39
C ARG A 110 13.11 35.21 19.79
N ILE A 111 12.03 35.27 19.01
CA ILE A 111 11.51 36.53 18.45
C ILE A 111 11.02 37.44 19.57
N ASP A 112 10.20 36.93 20.50
CA ASP A 112 9.68 37.70 21.64
C ASP A 112 10.81 38.29 22.51
N GLU A 113 11.90 37.52 22.73
CA GLU A 113 13.09 38.01 23.46
C GLU A 113 13.84 39.12 22.70
N LEU A 114 13.92 39.03 21.38
CA LEU A 114 14.57 40.05 20.55
C LEU A 114 13.75 41.33 20.52
N GLU A 115 12.43 41.24 20.40
CA GLU A 115 11.52 42.39 20.45
C GLU A 115 11.61 43.12 21.80
N LYS A 116 11.67 42.39 22.91
CA LYS A 116 11.86 42.97 24.26
C LYS A 116 13.21 43.67 24.45
N LYS A 117 14.25 43.29 23.72
CA LYS A 117 15.58 43.92 23.79
C LYS A 117 15.70 45.14 22.88
N ALA A 118 14.84 45.25 21.87
CA ALA A 118 14.85 46.32 20.89
C ALA A 118 13.94 47.51 21.26
N GLY A 119 12.99 47.31 22.17
CA GLY A 119 12.20 48.38 22.81
C GLY A 119 12.79 48.81 24.14
#